data_AF-A0A7N0U829-F1
#
_entry.id   AF-A0A7N0U829-F1
#
_cell.length_a   1.000
_cell.length_b   1.000
_cell.length_c   1.000
_cell.angle_alpha   90.00
_cell.angle_beta   90.00
_cell.angle_gamma   90.00
#
_symmetry.space_group_name_H-M   'P 1'
#
loop_
_entity.id
_entity.type
_entity.pdbx_description
1 polymer ?
#
loop_
_entity_poly.entity_id
_entity_poly.type
_entity_poly.pdbx_seq_one_letter_code
_entity_poly.pdbx_strand_id
1 'polypeptide(L)'
;MERYKHIPKLLFICLIISSDLFLFSLCIESDDFKIQEITIEQIHNAFAQNKLTSRQLVDFYLRQIETLNPELCSVSEVNPAAQDDADRQWKVDNHDLQLPGSLHGIPVLLKDSIPSDAGVAEKIRKAGAVILGKVSPKEHSVSDSQEPPNDWCTKNHQSVNPYVEIADPCGSKSGSAISVAANMVAVSLATEVDGSISCSADRNSVVGIKPTIGLTSRAGIGALPTRLGTVGPIGRTVSDAVALLDAIVGYDPEDPEATGEAVRFIPKGGYKQFLNKDGLNGKRMAIISTPYFESFLRDSITASTFEKHMDTLRLRGATIVDNLPTAYTDLIFDPYKSSEAREALTRFNATLSKYLDDVNNSPLPPRPENDSFPEMAEGGRDATSLMKFRELGEDLNKLQSSVTNVSGSAFEKLIQEYDLDAVVTLGQDAFKVLSITGNPGITVPAGYEADGMPFGICFSGVRGSEPALIQVAYGFEQATNIRKPPLFSKTFRIEDHLHISRMKSSNSSSFNAFPFPSGLTGDF
;
A
#
# COMPACT_ATOMS: atom_id res chain seq x y z
N MET A 1 59.56 26.84 64.98
CA MET A 1 60.91 27.07 64.43
C MET A 1 60.80 27.23 62.92
N GLU A 2 61.24 28.39 62.43
CA GLU A 2 61.78 28.74 61.08
C GLU A 2 61.09 28.13 59.84
N ARG A 3 60.36 28.84 58.96
CA ARG A 3 60.76 29.90 57.99
C ARG A 3 62.20 29.84 57.47
N TYR A 4 62.36 29.54 56.17
CA TYR A 4 63.25 30.18 55.15
C TYR A 4 63.49 29.21 53.97
N LYS A 5 63.61 29.54 52.66
CA LYS A 5 63.60 30.78 51.87
C LYS A 5 63.69 30.41 50.35
N HIS A 6 62.93 31.12 49.49
CA HIS A 6 63.16 31.54 48.09
C HIS A 6 63.62 30.56 46.95
N ILE A 7 62.84 30.33 45.86
CA ILE A 7 62.59 31.15 44.61
C ILE A 7 63.83 31.13 43.64
N PRO A 8 63.77 31.12 42.26
CA PRO A 8 62.66 31.41 41.31
C PRO A 8 62.47 30.57 40.00
N LYS A 9 61.27 30.75 39.42
CA LYS A 9 60.89 31.00 37.98
C LYS A 9 61.14 29.96 36.88
N LEU A 10 60.02 29.34 36.47
CA LEU A 10 59.39 29.43 35.13
C LEU A 10 60.31 29.77 33.94
N LEU A 11 60.48 28.83 33.00
CA LEU A 11 60.49 29.10 31.56
C LEU A 11 60.45 27.79 30.73
N PHE A 12 59.41 27.69 29.89
CA PHE A 12 59.33 26.94 28.62
C PHE A 12 59.34 25.40 28.66
N ILE A 13 58.20 24.75 28.44
CA ILE A 13 57.65 24.35 27.11
C ILE A 13 58.56 23.32 26.41
N CYS A 14 58.11 22.05 26.42
CA CYS A 14 57.88 21.19 25.25
C CYS A 14 58.04 19.70 25.59
N LEU A 15 57.22 18.90 24.90
CA LEU A 15 57.24 17.44 24.72
C LEU A 15 56.49 16.63 25.79
N ILE A 16 55.22 16.27 25.56
CA ILE A 16 54.72 15.20 24.65
C ILE A 16 54.99 13.80 25.25
N ILE A 17 53.89 13.11 25.55
CA ILE A 17 53.73 11.63 25.68
C ILE A 17 54.37 11.08 26.97
N SER A 18 53.69 10.33 27.85
CA SER A 18 52.70 9.28 27.64
C SER A 18 51.90 8.99 28.93
N SER A 19 50.78 8.31 28.72
CA SER A 19 50.20 7.28 29.58
C SER A 19 49.50 7.71 30.88
N ASP A 20 48.18 7.56 30.79
CA ASP A 20 47.28 7.13 31.86
C ASP A 20 46.88 8.18 32.90
N LEU A 21 45.64 8.68 32.79
CA LEU A 21 44.52 8.22 33.62
C LEU A 21 43.31 9.16 33.44
N PHE A 22 42.63 9.11 32.29
CA PHE A 22 41.29 9.69 32.16
C PHE A 22 40.40 8.71 31.41
N LEU A 23 39.94 7.69 32.13
CA LEU A 23 38.78 6.87 31.79
C LEU A 23 37.52 7.76 31.88
N PHE A 24 37.33 8.64 30.91
CA PHE A 24 35.99 9.03 30.49
C PHE A 24 35.56 8.01 29.46
N SER A 25 34.86 6.98 29.92
CA SER A 25 34.01 6.16 29.06
C SER A 25 32.94 7.11 28.51
N LEU A 26 33.21 7.72 27.35
CA LEU A 26 32.16 8.19 26.47
C LEU A 26 31.43 6.92 26.03
N CYS A 27 30.40 6.53 26.77
CA CYS A 27 29.37 5.68 26.22
C CYS A 27 28.71 6.49 25.11
N ILE A 28 29.26 6.40 23.90
CA ILE A 28 28.51 6.66 22.69
C ILE A 28 27.50 5.51 22.67
N GLU A 29 26.27 5.78 23.08
CA GLU A 29 25.12 4.97 22.68
C GLU A 29 25.19 4.89 21.15
N SER A 30 25.61 3.75 20.62
CA SER A 30 25.33 3.43 19.23
C SER A 30 23.81 3.27 19.16
N ASP A 31 23.13 4.31 18.68
CA ASP A 31 21.72 4.25 18.32
C ASP A 31 21.57 3.08 17.32
N ASP A 32 20.98 1.98 17.79
CA ASP A 32 20.79 0.74 17.03
C ASP A 32 19.85 1.07 15.85
N PHE A 33 20.39 1.20 14.64
CA PHE A 33 19.62 1.59 13.45
C PHE A 33 18.62 0.49 13.07
N LYS A 34 17.32 0.78 13.16
CA LYS A 34 16.24 -0.17 12.87
C LYS A 34 15.58 0.13 11.52
N ILE A 35 15.46 -0.90 10.68
CA ILE A 35 14.74 -0.83 9.39
C ILE A 35 13.22 -0.99 9.57
N GLN A 36 12.74 -1.62 10.66
CA GLN A 36 11.31 -1.79 10.90
C GLN A 36 10.62 -0.43 11.09
N GLU A 37 9.44 -0.26 10.45
CA GLU A 37 8.66 0.99 10.44
C GLU A 37 9.41 2.22 9.88
N ILE A 38 10.54 2.04 9.20
CA ILE A 38 11.26 3.15 8.56
C ILE A 38 10.45 3.72 7.38
N THR A 39 10.47 5.05 7.24
CA THR A 39 9.87 5.78 6.11
C THR A 39 10.83 5.87 4.92
N ILE A 40 10.32 6.17 3.72
CA ILE A 40 11.13 6.39 2.52
C ILE A 40 12.13 7.54 2.72
N GLU A 41 11.72 8.62 3.39
CA GLU A 41 12.63 9.73 3.72
C GLU A 41 13.79 9.26 4.61
N GLN A 42 13.50 8.50 5.66
CA GLN A 42 14.52 7.94 6.54
C GLN A 42 15.42 6.92 5.83
N ILE A 43 14.88 6.12 4.91
CA ILE A 43 15.67 5.21 4.06
C ILE A 43 16.65 6.01 3.21
N HIS A 44 16.18 7.02 2.47
CA HIS A 44 17.06 7.85 1.64
C HIS A 44 18.11 8.59 2.48
N ASN A 45 17.74 9.08 3.66
CA ASN A 45 18.70 9.67 4.60
C ASN A 45 19.76 8.65 5.07
N ALA A 46 19.35 7.40 5.33
CA ALA A 46 20.28 6.33 5.68
C ALA A 46 21.20 5.94 4.52
N PHE A 47 20.69 5.95 3.29
CA PHE A 47 21.49 5.77 2.06
C PHE A 47 22.53 6.88 1.92
N ALA A 48 22.12 8.15 2.04
CA ALA A 48 23.01 9.30 1.95
C ALA A 48 24.10 9.30 3.04
N GLN A 49 23.82 8.72 4.21
CA GLN A 49 24.76 8.57 5.32
C GLN A 49 25.60 7.29 5.26
N ASN A 50 25.44 6.46 4.22
CA ASN A 50 26.04 5.12 4.09
C ASN A 50 25.75 4.19 5.28
N LYS A 51 24.63 4.40 5.99
CA LYS A 51 24.15 3.55 7.09
C LYS A 51 23.39 2.33 6.58
N LEU A 52 22.85 2.41 5.37
CA LEU A 52 22.10 1.38 4.70
C LEU A 52 22.37 1.45 3.20
N THR A 53 22.35 0.32 2.52
CA THR A 53 22.39 0.24 1.04
C THR A 53 21.07 -0.35 0.52
N SER A 54 20.74 -0.11 -0.75
CA SER A 54 19.54 -0.69 -1.37
C SER A 54 19.56 -2.22 -1.31
N ARG A 55 20.71 -2.86 -1.54
CA ARG A 55 20.89 -4.31 -1.39
C ARG A 55 20.57 -4.81 0.02
N GLN A 56 21.11 -4.15 1.04
CA GLN A 56 20.81 -4.51 2.44
C GLN A 56 19.32 -4.34 2.79
N LEU A 57 18.67 -3.31 2.24
CA LEU A 57 17.24 -3.10 2.42
C LEU A 57 16.40 -4.18 1.73
N VAL A 58 16.76 -4.57 0.50
CA VAL A 58 16.13 -5.71 -0.20
C VAL A 58 16.33 -7.00 0.59
N ASP A 59 17.55 -7.30 1.03
CA ASP A 59 17.85 -8.49 1.83
C ASP A 59 17.09 -8.52 3.16
N PHE A 60 16.83 -7.35 3.76
CA PHE A 60 15.97 -7.25 4.94
C PHE A 60 14.53 -7.66 4.62
N TYR A 61 13.93 -7.08 3.57
CA TYR A 61 12.54 -7.39 3.22
C TYR A 61 12.35 -8.81 2.71
N LEU A 62 13.29 -9.38 1.97
CA LEU A 62 13.25 -10.79 1.57
C LEU A 62 13.21 -11.72 2.79
N ARG A 63 14.01 -11.45 3.82
CA ARG A 63 13.98 -12.22 5.07
C ARG A 63 12.66 -12.06 5.83
N GLN A 64 12.07 -10.86 5.81
CA GLN A 64 10.75 -10.63 6.39
C GLN A 64 9.68 -11.45 5.66
N ILE A 65 9.75 -11.53 4.32
CA ILE A 65 8.86 -12.37 3.50
C ILE A 65 9.06 -13.85 3.85
N GLU A 66 10.29 -14.35 3.85
CA GLU A 66 10.59 -15.75 4.21
C GLU A 66 10.06 -16.12 5.61
N THR A 67 10.11 -15.18 6.56
CA THR A 67 9.71 -15.42 7.95
C THR A 67 8.20 -15.35 8.15
N LEU A 68 7.53 -14.36 7.56
CA LEU A 68 6.14 -14.02 7.88
C LEU A 68 5.15 -14.53 6.83
N ASN A 69 5.57 -14.64 5.56
CA ASN A 69 4.67 -15.05 4.49
C ASN A 69 4.10 -16.48 4.64
N PRO A 70 4.83 -17.47 5.22
CA PRO A 70 4.24 -18.79 5.51
C PRO A 70 3.00 -18.75 6.42
N GLU A 71 2.88 -17.72 7.27
CA GLU A 71 1.73 -17.50 8.15
C GLU A 71 0.71 -16.52 7.56
N LEU A 72 1.18 -15.50 6.81
CA LEU A 72 0.35 -14.40 6.31
C LEU A 72 -0.19 -14.59 4.89
N CYS A 73 0.43 -15.45 4.08
CA CYS A 73 0.00 -15.79 2.72
C CYS A 73 -0.34 -14.58 1.84
N SER A 74 0.58 -13.61 1.81
CA SER A 74 0.35 -12.29 1.19
C SER A 74 1.18 -12.04 -0.07
N VAL A 75 2.35 -12.65 -0.19
CA VAL A 75 3.28 -12.54 -1.32
C VAL A 75 3.13 -13.80 -2.19
N SER A 76 2.79 -13.63 -3.46
CA SER A 76 2.62 -14.72 -4.43
C SER A 76 3.93 -15.08 -5.12
N GLU A 77 4.78 -14.09 -5.38
CA GLU A 77 6.02 -14.26 -6.12
C GLU A 77 7.08 -13.30 -5.59
N VAL A 78 8.33 -13.76 -5.51
CA VAL A 78 9.49 -12.88 -5.29
C VAL A 78 10.25 -12.74 -6.61
N ASN A 79 10.62 -11.52 -6.98
CA ASN A 79 11.43 -11.27 -8.16
C ASN A 79 12.86 -11.79 -7.92
N PRO A 80 13.32 -12.83 -8.66
CA PRO A 80 14.66 -13.39 -8.47
C PRO A 80 15.78 -12.41 -8.80
N ALA A 81 15.49 -11.36 -9.59
CA ALA A 81 16.43 -10.32 -9.94
C ALA A 81 16.44 -9.12 -8.96
N ALA A 82 15.58 -9.09 -7.92
CA ALA A 82 15.41 -7.90 -7.05
C ALA A 82 16.73 -7.43 -6.42
N GLN A 83 17.55 -8.40 -6.00
CA GLN A 83 18.87 -8.21 -5.43
C GLN A 83 19.86 -7.57 -6.44
N ASP A 84 19.87 -8.07 -7.68
CA ASP A 84 20.72 -7.55 -8.76
C ASP A 84 20.22 -6.20 -9.28
N ASP A 85 18.90 -5.99 -9.28
CA ASP A 85 18.25 -4.73 -9.62
C ASP A 85 18.66 -3.63 -8.61
N ALA A 86 18.69 -3.96 -7.31
CA ALA A 86 19.17 -3.06 -6.27
C ALA A 86 20.64 -2.66 -6.48
N ASP A 87 21.52 -3.62 -6.78
CA ASP A 87 22.94 -3.35 -7.05
C ASP A 87 23.14 -2.54 -8.33
N ARG A 88 22.35 -2.81 -9.37
CA ARG A 88 22.42 -2.09 -10.65
C ARG A 88 22.01 -0.63 -10.47
N GLN A 89 20.87 -0.40 -9.83
CA GLN A 89 20.38 0.95 -9.57
C GLN A 89 21.38 1.75 -8.72
N TRP A 90 21.99 1.10 -7.72
CA TRP A 90 23.01 1.72 -6.87
C TRP A 90 24.30 2.10 -7.64
N LYS A 91 24.71 1.31 -8.62
CA LYS A 91 25.93 1.57 -9.42
C LYS A 91 25.74 2.67 -10.45
N VAL A 92 24.59 2.73 -11.12
CA VAL A 92 24.29 3.77 -12.12
C VAL A 92 24.45 5.16 -11.49
N ASP A 93 23.92 5.37 -10.30
CA ASP A 93 23.94 6.67 -9.62
C ASP A 93 25.33 7.09 -9.10
N ASN A 94 26.22 6.13 -8.81
CA ASN A 94 27.61 6.45 -8.45
C ASN A 94 28.46 6.85 -9.66
N HIS A 95 28.01 6.56 -10.88
CA HIS A 95 28.72 6.83 -12.13
C HIS A 95 28.11 7.99 -12.93
N ASP A 96 26.79 8.19 -12.87
CA ASP A 96 26.09 9.29 -13.52
C ASP A 96 25.85 10.44 -12.52
N LEU A 97 26.22 11.67 -12.89
CA LEU A 97 25.92 12.90 -12.14
C LEU A 97 24.41 13.25 -12.11
N GLN A 98 23.53 12.26 -12.33
CA GLN A 98 22.09 12.42 -12.27
C GLN A 98 21.62 12.37 -10.83
N LEU A 99 20.63 13.20 -10.51
CA LEU A 99 19.99 13.14 -9.20
C LEU A 99 19.27 11.79 -9.08
N PRO A 100 19.44 11.07 -7.94
CA PRO A 100 18.76 9.80 -7.74
C PRO A 100 17.23 9.98 -7.90
N GLY A 101 16.59 9.00 -8.52
CA GLY A 101 15.14 8.98 -8.72
C GLY A 101 14.37 9.12 -7.39
N SER A 102 13.12 9.58 -7.46
CA SER A 102 12.31 9.89 -6.27
C SER A 102 12.00 8.69 -5.37
N LEU A 103 12.23 7.47 -5.85
CA LEU A 103 12.11 6.18 -5.15
C LEU A 103 13.40 5.34 -5.28
N HIS A 104 14.55 5.98 -5.46
CA HIS A 104 15.83 5.30 -5.67
C HIS A 104 16.10 4.23 -4.61
N GLY A 105 16.25 2.99 -5.06
CA GLY A 105 16.59 1.84 -4.23
C GLY A 105 15.49 1.38 -3.28
N ILE A 106 14.28 1.95 -3.37
CA ILE A 106 13.12 1.61 -2.52
C ILE A 106 12.45 0.33 -3.04
N PRO A 107 12.31 -0.74 -2.23
CA PRO A 107 11.63 -1.95 -2.63
C PRO A 107 10.10 -1.77 -2.67
N VAL A 108 9.47 -2.25 -3.74
CA VAL A 108 8.03 -2.14 -3.99
C VAL A 108 7.46 -3.50 -4.38
N LEU A 109 6.33 -3.88 -3.78
CA LEU A 109 5.55 -5.06 -4.19
C LEU A 109 4.38 -4.62 -5.06
N LEU A 110 4.12 -5.39 -6.12
CA LEU A 110 3.02 -5.12 -7.04
C LEU A 110 1.92 -6.13 -6.82
N LYS A 111 0.67 -5.68 -6.84
CA LYS A 111 -0.43 -6.64 -6.96
C LYS A 111 -0.25 -7.53 -8.17
N ASP A 112 -0.55 -8.82 -8.02
CA ASP A 112 -0.38 -9.85 -9.07
C ASP A 112 -0.97 -9.45 -10.43
N SER A 113 -2.15 -8.84 -10.42
CA SER A 113 -2.82 -8.35 -11.63
C SER A 113 -2.12 -7.21 -12.35
N ILE A 114 -1.03 -6.64 -11.82
CA ILE A 114 -0.23 -5.58 -12.43
C ILE A 114 0.98 -6.25 -13.09
N PRO A 115 1.00 -6.41 -14.42
CA PRO A 115 2.14 -7.02 -15.09
C PRO A 115 3.43 -6.24 -14.91
N SER A 116 4.55 -6.93 -15.09
CA SER A 116 5.87 -6.33 -14.96
C SER A 116 6.15 -5.28 -16.04
N ASP A 117 5.45 -5.30 -17.17
CA ASP A 117 5.54 -4.34 -18.27
C ASP A 117 4.41 -3.30 -18.27
N ALA A 118 3.54 -3.29 -17.27
CA ALA A 118 2.48 -2.28 -17.15
C ALA A 118 3.05 -0.86 -17.07
N GLY A 119 2.30 0.14 -17.55
CA GLY A 119 2.76 1.54 -17.58
C GLY A 119 3.17 2.07 -16.19
N VAL A 120 2.45 1.67 -15.14
CA VAL A 120 2.82 1.98 -13.73
C VAL A 120 4.10 1.27 -13.28
N ALA A 121 4.34 0.03 -13.74
CA ALA A 121 5.56 -0.72 -13.43
C ALA A 121 6.78 -0.12 -14.14
N GLU A 122 6.61 0.42 -15.35
CA GLU A 122 7.67 1.19 -16.03
C GLU A 122 7.99 2.49 -15.28
N LYS A 123 6.96 3.23 -14.86
CA LYS A 123 7.12 4.49 -14.11
C LYS A 123 7.87 4.31 -12.79
N ILE A 124 7.56 3.29 -11.99
CA ILE A 124 8.30 3.04 -10.74
C ILE A 124 9.75 2.63 -10.99
N ARG A 125 10.05 1.86 -12.05
CA ARG A 125 11.44 1.54 -12.41
C ARG A 125 12.20 2.81 -12.82
N LYS A 126 11.58 3.68 -13.60
CA LYS A 126 12.16 4.99 -13.96
C LYS A 126 12.39 5.88 -12.73
N ALA A 127 11.56 5.75 -11.69
CA ALA A 127 11.75 6.43 -10.42
C ALA A 127 12.87 5.81 -9.54
N GLY A 128 13.51 4.73 -10.00
CA GLY A 128 14.61 4.05 -9.31
C GLY A 128 14.17 3.00 -8.29
N ALA A 129 12.88 2.64 -8.24
CA ALA A 129 12.38 1.63 -7.32
C ALA A 129 12.81 0.21 -7.73
N VAL A 130 12.97 -0.66 -6.74
CA VAL A 130 13.25 -2.09 -6.93
C VAL A 130 11.95 -2.88 -6.81
N ILE A 131 11.52 -3.54 -7.89
CA ILE A 131 10.33 -4.40 -7.82
C ILE A 131 10.72 -5.68 -7.10
N LEU A 132 10.21 -5.87 -5.88
CA LEU A 132 10.54 -7.00 -5.01
C LEU A 132 9.80 -8.29 -5.40
N GLY A 133 8.65 -8.17 -6.07
CA GLY A 133 7.79 -9.31 -6.40
C GLY A 133 6.32 -8.95 -6.54
N LYS A 134 5.46 -9.97 -6.42
CA LYS A 134 4.01 -9.89 -6.54
C LYS A 134 3.31 -10.27 -5.23
N VAL A 135 2.13 -9.69 -5.01
CA VAL A 135 1.27 -10.04 -3.87
C VAL A 135 -0.03 -10.69 -4.31
N SER A 136 -0.41 -11.72 -3.57
CA SER A 136 -1.57 -12.58 -3.85
C SER A 136 -2.88 -11.79 -3.80
N PRO A 137 -3.80 -12.05 -4.74
CA PRO A 137 -5.20 -11.71 -4.53
C PRO A 137 -5.80 -12.61 -3.44
N LYS A 138 -6.85 -12.12 -2.77
CA LYS A 138 -7.61 -12.92 -1.80
C LYS A 138 -8.32 -14.04 -2.57
N GLU A 139 -7.91 -15.29 -2.31
CA GLU A 139 -8.54 -16.57 -2.66
C GLU A 139 -8.18 -17.20 -4.05
N HIS A 140 -7.65 -18.43 -4.00
CA HIS A 140 -7.44 -19.43 -5.07
C HIS A 140 -6.81 -18.95 -6.39
N SER A 141 -5.53 -18.59 -6.38
CA SER A 141 -4.69 -18.61 -7.59
C SER A 141 -3.54 -19.61 -7.46
N VAL A 142 -3.89 -20.90 -7.38
CA VAL A 142 -3.02 -21.96 -7.88
C VAL A 142 -3.83 -22.69 -8.95
N SER A 143 -3.81 -22.16 -10.18
CA SER A 143 -4.15 -22.99 -11.34
C SER A 143 -2.91 -23.82 -11.66
N ASP A 144 -3.11 -25.14 -11.67
CA ASP A 144 -2.20 -26.23 -12.06
C ASP A 144 -0.90 -25.86 -12.79
N SER A 145 0.23 -26.21 -12.16
CA SER A 145 1.32 -27.05 -12.73
C SER A 145 2.64 -26.99 -11.92
N GLN A 146 2.72 -26.16 -10.89
CA GLN A 146 3.78 -26.25 -9.88
C GLN A 146 3.15 -26.01 -8.52
N GLU A 147 3.13 -27.04 -7.66
CA GLU A 147 2.93 -26.82 -6.23
C GLU A 147 3.95 -25.74 -5.79
N PRO A 148 3.52 -24.63 -5.16
CA PRO A 148 4.49 -23.78 -4.49
C PRO A 148 5.30 -24.67 -3.52
N PRO A 149 6.59 -24.38 -3.28
CA PRO A 149 7.37 -25.15 -2.33
C PRO A 149 6.56 -25.32 -1.04
N ASN A 150 6.50 -26.53 -0.49
CA ASN A 150 5.60 -26.97 0.61
C ASN A 150 5.61 -26.10 1.89
N ASP A 151 6.41 -25.03 1.94
CA ASP A 151 6.58 -24.10 3.04
C ASP A 151 6.13 -22.64 2.73
N TRP A 152 5.64 -22.32 1.53
CA TRP A 152 5.30 -20.94 1.14
C TRP A 152 4.01 -20.40 1.79
N CYS A 153 3.07 -21.30 2.11
CA CYS A 153 1.80 -21.00 2.77
C CYS A 153 1.34 -22.20 3.61
N THR A 154 1.37 -22.06 4.93
CA THR A 154 1.12 -23.20 5.85
C THR A 154 -0.35 -23.39 6.22
N LYS A 155 -1.22 -22.42 5.93
CA LYS A 155 -2.65 -22.42 6.29
C LYS A 155 -3.54 -22.16 5.07
N ASN A 156 -4.20 -23.21 4.57
CA ASN A 156 -5.33 -23.18 3.62
C ASN A 156 -5.19 -22.24 2.38
N HIS A 157 -3.96 -21.84 2.01
CA HIS A 157 -3.66 -20.92 0.89
C HIS A 157 -4.40 -19.57 0.93
N GLN A 158 -4.83 -19.11 2.11
CA GLN A 158 -5.64 -17.90 2.28
C GLN A 158 -4.83 -16.80 2.99
N SER A 159 -4.84 -15.58 2.44
CA SER A 159 -4.19 -14.43 3.11
C SER A 159 -4.80 -14.16 4.48
N VAL A 160 -3.95 -13.90 5.46
CA VAL A 160 -4.31 -13.71 6.88
C VAL A 160 -4.04 -12.27 7.30
N ASN A 161 -4.96 -11.70 8.10
CA ASN A 161 -4.76 -10.37 8.67
C ASN A 161 -3.65 -10.41 9.75
N PRO A 162 -2.64 -9.52 9.69
CA PRO A 162 -1.51 -9.56 10.62
C PRO A 162 -1.84 -9.07 12.04
N TYR A 163 -3.01 -8.46 12.27
CA TYR A 163 -3.45 -8.01 13.59
C TYR A 163 -4.33 -9.03 14.30
N VAL A 164 -5.26 -9.65 13.56
CA VAL A 164 -6.22 -10.61 14.09
C VAL A 164 -6.32 -11.80 13.13
N GLU A 165 -5.74 -12.94 13.51
CA GLU A 165 -5.56 -14.11 12.63
C GLU A 165 -6.87 -14.63 12.01
N ILE A 166 -7.97 -14.56 12.75
CA ILE A 166 -9.29 -15.08 12.33
C ILE A 166 -10.11 -14.02 11.57
N ALA A 167 -9.60 -12.78 11.47
CA ALA A 167 -10.32 -11.68 10.85
C ALA A 167 -10.12 -11.64 9.33
N ASP A 168 -11.15 -11.15 8.64
CA ASP A 168 -11.07 -10.88 7.21
C ASP A 168 -10.12 -9.69 6.95
N PRO A 169 -9.00 -9.87 6.22
CA PRO A 169 -8.10 -8.76 5.84
C PRO A 169 -8.70 -7.81 4.80
N CYS A 170 -9.88 -8.15 4.29
CA CYS A 170 -10.69 -7.46 3.30
C CYS A 170 -10.06 -7.24 1.91
N GLY A 171 -10.94 -7.00 0.94
CA GLY A 171 -10.64 -6.79 -0.46
C GLY A 171 -10.28 -8.09 -1.18
N SER A 172 -10.38 -8.11 -2.52
CA SER A 172 -9.76 -9.18 -3.34
C SER A 172 -8.22 -9.09 -3.38
N LYS A 173 -7.62 -8.24 -2.54
CA LYS A 173 -6.31 -7.61 -2.78
C LYS A 173 -5.50 -7.41 -1.49
N SER A 174 -5.81 -8.22 -0.48
CA SER A 174 -5.26 -8.16 0.88
C SER A 174 -3.74 -8.20 0.93
N GLY A 175 -3.07 -8.90 0.00
CA GLY A 175 -1.62 -9.07 0.05
C GLY A 175 -0.81 -7.77 0.02
N SER A 176 -1.29 -6.74 -0.71
CA SER A 176 -0.63 -5.43 -0.78
C SER A 176 -0.64 -4.72 0.56
N ALA A 177 -1.76 -4.76 1.29
CA ALA A 177 -1.89 -4.11 2.60
C ALA A 177 -1.22 -4.93 3.71
N ILE A 178 -1.37 -6.26 3.69
CA ILE A 178 -0.73 -7.17 4.66
C ILE A 178 0.80 -7.03 4.59
N SER A 179 1.39 -7.05 3.39
CA SER A 179 2.84 -6.94 3.22
C SER A 179 3.41 -5.61 3.71
N VAL A 180 2.71 -4.51 3.49
CA VAL A 180 3.11 -3.20 4.00
C VAL A 180 2.95 -3.13 5.52
N ALA A 181 1.84 -3.65 6.06
CA ALA A 181 1.54 -3.65 7.49
C ALA A 181 2.56 -4.46 8.29
N ALA A 182 2.99 -5.61 7.76
CA ALA A 182 3.90 -6.57 8.40
C ALA A 182 5.39 -6.29 8.12
N ASN A 183 5.76 -5.13 7.54
CA ASN A 183 7.13 -4.80 7.13
C ASN A 183 7.78 -5.85 6.19
N MET A 184 7.00 -6.43 5.28
CA MET A 184 7.54 -7.27 4.20
C MET A 184 7.93 -6.44 2.97
N VAL A 185 7.55 -5.16 2.92
CA VAL A 185 7.99 -4.21 1.89
C VAL A 185 7.89 -2.76 2.40
N ALA A 186 8.58 -1.82 1.74
CA ALA A 186 8.47 -0.40 2.07
C ALA A 186 7.08 0.15 1.71
N VAL A 187 6.64 -0.06 0.48
CA VAL A 187 5.34 0.34 -0.08
C VAL A 187 4.86 -0.68 -1.11
N SER A 188 3.58 -0.67 -1.46
CA SER A 188 3.02 -1.56 -2.48
C SER A 188 2.02 -0.85 -3.39
N LEU A 189 1.78 -1.42 -4.58
CA LEU A 189 0.71 -1.01 -5.47
C LEU A 189 -0.46 -1.98 -5.42
N ALA A 190 -1.66 -1.42 -5.34
CA ALA A 190 -2.92 -2.15 -5.45
C ALA A 190 -3.79 -1.54 -6.56
N THR A 191 -4.86 -2.25 -6.93
CA THR A 191 -5.84 -1.77 -7.90
C THR A 191 -7.20 -1.62 -7.24
N GLU A 192 -8.03 -0.67 -7.65
CA GLU A 192 -9.39 -0.54 -7.14
C GLU A 192 -10.37 -0.36 -8.29
N VAL A 193 -11.46 -1.12 -8.21
CA VAL A 193 -12.69 -0.94 -9.01
C VAL A 193 -13.85 -0.66 -8.06
N ASP A 194 -13.86 -1.34 -6.91
CA ASP A 194 -14.86 -1.18 -5.86
C ASP A 194 -14.20 -1.43 -4.49
N GLY A 195 -13.70 -0.37 -3.85
CA GLY A 195 -13.22 -0.37 -2.45
C GLY A 195 -12.00 -1.21 -2.09
N SER A 196 -11.28 -1.76 -3.05
CA SER A 196 -10.25 -2.76 -2.75
C SER A 196 -8.92 -2.22 -2.23
N ILE A 197 -8.54 -0.98 -2.53
CA ILE A 197 -7.44 -0.26 -1.87
C ILE A 197 -7.93 0.21 -0.50
N SER A 198 -9.07 0.91 -0.50
CA SER A 198 -9.63 1.56 0.70
C SER A 198 -9.93 0.55 1.82
N CYS A 199 -10.55 -0.58 1.50
CA CYS A 199 -10.88 -1.61 2.49
C CYS A 199 -9.65 -2.32 3.04
N SER A 200 -8.73 -2.73 2.17
CA SER A 200 -7.53 -3.43 2.64
C SER A 200 -6.66 -2.49 3.47
N ALA A 201 -6.64 -1.19 3.17
CA ALA A 201 -5.98 -0.19 4.01
C ALA A 201 -6.64 -0.05 5.39
N ASP A 202 -7.96 0.12 5.42
CA ASP A 202 -8.79 0.18 6.64
C ASP A 202 -8.50 -1.01 7.57
N ARG A 203 -8.61 -2.23 7.03
CA ARG A 203 -8.56 -3.49 7.78
C ARG A 203 -7.15 -3.97 8.11
N ASN A 204 -6.10 -3.34 7.60
CA ASN A 204 -4.70 -3.71 7.90
C ASN A 204 -3.88 -2.54 8.48
N SER A 205 -4.54 -1.47 8.95
CA SER A 205 -3.88 -0.34 9.61
C SER A 205 -2.76 0.29 8.76
N VAL A 206 -3.01 0.48 7.47
CA VAL A 206 -2.08 1.15 6.55
C VAL A 206 -2.80 2.28 5.82
N VAL A 207 -2.04 3.16 5.18
CA VAL A 207 -2.57 4.21 4.33
C VAL A 207 -2.82 3.65 2.94
N GLY A 208 -4.01 3.92 2.41
CA GLY A 208 -4.37 3.60 1.02
C GLY A 208 -4.84 4.85 0.30
N ILE A 209 -4.27 5.14 -0.87
CA ILE A 209 -4.74 6.23 -1.72
C ILE A 209 -5.43 5.63 -2.94
N LYS A 210 -6.73 5.87 -3.06
CA LYS A 210 -7.46 5.66 -4.29
C LYS A 210 -7.48 6.98 -5.08
N PRO A 211 -6.67 7.15 -6.12
CA PRO A 211 -6.63 8.42 -6.83
C PRO A 211 -7.88 8.64 -7.70
N THR A 212 -8.02 9.84 -8.23
CA THR A 212 -8.95 10.17 -9.31
C THR A 212 -8.70 9.21 -10.47
N ILE A 213 -9.78 8.63 -11.01
CA ILE A 213 -9.66 7.74 -12.17
C ILE A 213 -9.01 8.49 -13.33
N GLY A 214 -7.94 7.90 -13.86
CA GLY A 214 -7.10 8.42 -14.92
C GLY A 214 -5.79 9.05 -14.46
N LEU A 215 -5.61 9.39 -13.17
CA LEU A 215 -4.33 9.96 -12.72
C LEU A 215 -3.14 9.02 -12.90
N THR A 216 -3.38 7.72 -12.80
CA THR A 216 -2.39 6.64 -12.94
C THR A 216 -2.75 5.80 -14.15
N SER A 217 -1.74 5.41 -14.93
CA SER A 217 -1.93 4.52 -16.08
C SER A 217 -2.52 3.17 -15.69
N ARG A 218 -3.36 2.63 -16.58
CA ARG A 218 -3.89 1.26 -16.47
C ARG A 218 -3.44 0.39 -17.65
N ALA A 219 -2.55 0.91 -18.49
CA ALA A 219 -1.98 0.20 -19.62
C ALA A 219 -1.32 -1.11 -19.15
N GLY A 220 -1.62 -2.19 -19.88
CA GLY A 220 -1.15 -3.55 -19.58
C GLY A 220 -1.93 -4.28 -18.47
N ILE A 221 -2.86 -3.64 -17.76
CA ILE A 221 -3.59 -4.29 -16.65
C ILE A 221 -4.92 -4.86 -17.16
N GLY A 222 -4.88 -6.07 -17.74
CA GLY A 222 -6.04 -6.70 -18.40
C GLY A 222 -7.28 -6.86 -17.51
N ALA A 223 -7.11 -7.23 -16.22
CA ALA A 223 -8.22 -7.46 -15.29
C ALA A 223 -8.89 -6.18 -14.73
N LEU A 224 -8.53 -5.00 -15.24
CA LEU A 224 -8.97 -3.71 -14.71
C LEU A 224 -9.86 -2.99 -15.74
N PRO A 225 -11.18 -2.85 -15.49
CA PRO A 225 -12.06 -2.14 -16.41
C PRO A 225 -11.54 -0.73 -16.68
N THR A 226 -11.22 -0.44 -17.94
CA THR A 226 -10.54 0.78 -18.43
C THR A 226 -11.31 2.07 -18.19
N ARG A 227 -12.47 2.06 -17.52
CA ARG A 227 -13.23 3.27 -17.17
C ARG A 227 -13.58 3.41 -15.69
N LEU A 228 -13.46 2.34 -14.90
CA LEU A 228 -13.78 2.36 -13.46
C LEU A 228 -12.61 1.98 -12.57
N GLY A 229 -11.60 1.33 -13.16
CA GLY A 229 -10.44 0.91 -12.41
C GLY A 229 -9.40 2.01 -12.24
N THR A 230 -8.64 1.91 -11.16
CA THR A 230 -7.46 2.73 -10.89
C THR A 230 -6.37 1.91 -10.20
N VAL A 231 -5.12 2.40 -10.26
CA VAL A 231 -3.99 1.87 -9.52
C VAL A 231 -3.64 2.89 -8.44
N GLY A 232 -3.42 2.43 -7.21
CA GLY A 232 -3.10 3.34 -6.12
C GLY A 232 -2.05 2.77 -5.17
N PRO A 233 -1.33 3.66 -4.47
CA PRO A 233 -0.31 3.28 -3.52
C PRO A 233 -0.91 2.85 -2.18
N ILE A 234 -0.21 1.92 -1.54
CA ILE A 234 -0.38 1.55 -0.14
C ILE A 234 0.96 1.76 0.57
N GLY A 235 0.93 2.46 1.71
CA GLY A 235 2.10 2.76 2.52
C GLY A 235 1.75 2.73 4.02
N ARG A 236 2.76 2.63 4.89
CA ARG A 236 2.52 2.74 6.35
C ARG A 236 2.19 4.17 6.76
N THR A 237 2.72 5.14 6.02
CA THR A 237 2.52 6.57 6.26
C THR A 237 1.93 7.26 5.03
N VAL A 238 1.24 8.39 5.25
CA VAL A 238 0.73 9.24 4.17
C VAL A 238 1.89 9.76 3.32
N SER A 239 3.02 10.13 3.92
CA SER A 239 4.21 10.56 3.19
C SER A 239 4.75 9.49 2.23
N ASP A 240 4.79 8.21 2.64
CA ASP A 240 5.30 7.13 1.79
C ASP A 240 4.31 6.81 0.66
N ALA A 241 3.01 6.79 0.96
CA ALA A 241 1.98 6.58 -0.05
C ALA A 241 1.99 7.71 -1.10
N VAL A 242 2.15 8.97 -0.67
CA VAL A 242 2.28 10.13 -1.57
C VAL A 242 3.57 10.07 -2.40
N ALA A 243 4.68 9.62 -1.82
CA ALA A 243 5.92 9.44 -2.56
C ALA A 243 5.77 8.43 -3.71
N LEU A 244 5.03 7.35 -3.46
CA LEU A 244 4.71 6.37 -4.50
C LEU A 244 3.69 6.91 -5.51
N LEU A 245 2.67 7.65 -5.07
CA LEU A 245 1.72 8.33 -5.96
C LEU A 245 2.46 9.22 -6.98
N ASP A 246 3.37 10.06 -6.49
CA ASP A 246 4.16 10.97 -7.33
C ASP A 246 4.97 10.26 -8.42
N ALA A 247 5.43 9.03 -8.14
CA ALA A 247 6.16 8.25 -9.11
C ALA A 247 5.28 7.68 -10.23
N ILE A 248 4.00 7.38 -9.95
CA ILE A 248 3.12 6.63 -10.87
C ILE A 248 2.10 7.50 -11.60
N VAL A 249 1.88 8.74 -11.17
CA VAL A 249 0.96 9.65 -11.86
C VAL A 249 1.49 10.14 -13.20
N GLY A 250 0.60 10.64 -14.05
CA GLY A 250 0.96 11.33 -15.29
C GLY A 250 0.53 10.61 -16.54
N TYR A 251 0.58 11.35 -17.65
CA TYR A 251 0.20 10.88 -18.97
C TYR A 251 0.90 9.56 -19.33
N ASP A 252 0.17 8.71 -20.02
CA ASP A 252 0.65 7.48 -20.62
C ASP A 252 0.05 7.35 -22.03
N PRO A 253 0.88 7.30 -23.09
CA PRO A 253 0.40 7.13 -24.46
C PRO A 253 -0.37 5.82 -24.70
N GLU A 254 -0.16 4.79 -23.86
CA GLU A 254 -0.87 3.51 -23.93
C GLU A 254 -2.19 3.53 -23.13
N ASP A 255 -2.47 4.60 -22.38
CA ASP A 255 -3.76 4.88 -21.74
C ASP A 255 -4.16 6.37 -21.94
N PRO A 256 -4.29 6.84 -23.19
CA PRO A 256 -4.36 8.27 -23.50
C PRO A 256 -5.71 8.88 -23.12
N GLU A 257 -6.81 8.10 -23.19
CA GLU A 257 -8.16 8.57 -22.87
C GLU A 257 -8.28 8.95 -21.39
N ALA A 258 -7.79 8.11 -20.48
CA ALA A 258 -7.93 8.38 -19.06
C ALA A 258 -6.83 9.30 -18.53
N THR A 259 -5.58 9.10 -18.95
CA THR A 259 -4.47 9.91 -18.44
C THR A 259 -4.39 11.29 -19.08
N GLY A 260 -4.90 11.46 -20.30
CA GLY A 260 -4.93 12.74 -21.02
C GLY A 260 -5.77 13.81 -20.33
N GLU A 261 -6.99 13.47 -19.90
CA GLU A 261 -7.84 14.40 -19.14
C GLU A 261 -7.33 14.60 -17.70
N ALA A 262 -6.82 13.55 -17.07
CA ALA A 262 -6.45 13.60 -15.66
C ALA A 262 -5.14 14.35 -15.39
N VAL A 263 -4.26 14.49 -16.39
CA VAL A 263 -2.96 15.20 -16.23
C VAL A 263 -3.13 16.64 -15.72
N ARG A 264 -4.27 17.29 -16.03
CA ARG A 264 -4.57 18.65 -15.56
C ARG A 264 -4.73 18.75 -14.04
N PHE A 265 -5.01 17.64 -13.38
CA PHE A 265 -5.16 17.56 -11.94
C PHE A 265 -3.81 17.38 -11.23
N ILE A 266 -2.74 17.07 -11.97
CA ILE A 266 -1.42 16.86 -11.39
C ILE A 266 -0.78 18.23 -11.11
N PRO A 267 -0.51 18.56 -9.84
CA PRO A 267 0.08 19.84 -9.48
C PRO A 267 1.52 19.95 -9.98
N LYS A 268 1.91 21.16 -10.38
CA LYS A 268 3.31 21.45 -10.74
C LYS A 268 4.20 21.19 -9.53
N GLY A 269 5.19 20.31 -9.68
CA GLY A 269 6.09 19.92 -8.60
C GLY A 269 5.64 18.69 -7.80
N GLY A 270 4.54 18.03 -8.17
CA GLY A 270 4.07 16.79 -7.56
C GLY A 270 3.29 17.01 -6.26
N TYR A 271 2.84 15.92 -5.67
CA TYR A 271 1.97 15.86 -4.50
C TYR A 271 2.71 15.96 -3.17
N LYS A 272 4.01 15.62 -3.11
CA LYS A 272 4.84 15.76 -1.89
C LYS A 272 4.76 17.15 -1.26
N GLN A 273 4.58 18.21 -2.05
CA GLN A 273 4.47 19.59 -1.55
C GLN A 273 3.24 19.84 -0.65
N PHE A 274 2.25 18.94 -0.68
CA PHE A 274 1.02 19.03 0.13
C PHE A 274 1.11 18.31 1.46
N LEU A 275 2.26 17.67 1.79
CA LEU A 275 2.53 17.07 3.09
C LEU A 275 2.77 18.18 4.14
N ASN A 276 1.70 18.76 4.66
CA ASN A 276 1.72 19.83 5.66
C ASN A 276 1.14 19.36 7.01
N LYS A 277 1.93 19.44 8.08
CA LYS A 277 1.50 19.06 9.45
C LYS A 277 0.34 19.91 9.96
N ASP A 278 0.24 21.16 9.49
CA ASP A 278 -0.87 22.08 9.79
C ASP A 278 -1.95 22.03 8.70
N GLY A 279 -1.97 20.97 7.89
CA GLY A 279 -2.85 20.83 6.72
C GLY A 279 -4.35 20.85 7.03
N LEU A 280 -4.73 20.64 8.30
CA LEU A 280 -6.11 20.72 8.81
C LEU A 280 -6.58 22.16 9.05
N ASN A 281 -5.67 23.11 9.23
CA ASN A 281 -6.02 24.48 9.59
C ASN A 281 -6.83 25.15 8.47
N GLY A 282 -8.02 25.65 8.81
CA GLY A 282 -8.93 26.31 7.89
C GLY A 282 -9.66 25.37 6.94
N LYS A 283 -9.47 24.04 7.06
CA LYS A 283 -10.19 23.06 6.21
C LYS A 283 -11.63 22.90 6.66
N ARG A 284 -12.53 22.78 5.71
CA ARG A 284 -13.96 22.53 5.95
C ARG A 284 -14.28 21.10 5.55
N MET A 285 -14.85 20.33 6.46
CA MET A 285 -15.15 18.93 6.21
C MET A 285 -16.54 18.58 6.69
N ALA A 286 -17.19 17.64 6.01
CA ALA A 286 -18.45 17.10 6.49
C ALA A 286 -18.30 15.63 6.88
N ILE A 287 -18.97 15.24 7.96
CA ILE A 287 -19.05 13.84 8.36
C ILE A 287 -20.25 13.23 7.66
N ILE A 288 -20.04 12.07 7.05
CA ILE A 288 -21.14 11.23 6.60
C ILE A 288 -21.11 9.94 7.40
N SER A 289 -22.07 9.83 8.32
CA SER A 289 -22.32 8.62 9.10
C SER A 289 -23.24 7.69 8.32
N THR A 290 -22.89 6.40 8.24
CA THR A 290 -23.78 5.39 7.68
C THR A 290 -24.92 5.06 8.64
N PRO A 291 -26.07 4.58 8.14
CA PRO A 291 -27.09 3.98 9.01
C PRO A 291 -26.53 2.86 9.90
N TYR A 292 -25.48 2.16 9.47
CA TYR A 292 -24.76 1.16 10.26
C TYR A 292 -24.03 1.79 11.46
N PHE A 293 -23.37 2.93 11.26
CA PHE A 293 -22.79 3.73 12.35
C PHE A 293 -23.87 4.13 13.37
N GLU A 294 -25.01 4.62 12.90
CA GLU A 294 -26.09 5.09 13.76
C GLU A 294 -26.81 3.97 14.53
N SER A 295 -26.89 2.75 13.97
CA SER A 295 -27.67 1.64 14.51
C SER A 295 -26.86 0.57 15.24
N PHE A 296 -25.62 0.29 14.83
CA PHE A 296 -24.82 -0.81 15.36
C PHE A 296 -23.54 -0.38 16.08
N LEU A 297 -22.95 0.76 15.72
CA LEU A 297 -21.67 1.20 16.29
C LEU A 297 -21.79 2.26 17.36
N ARG A 298 -22.96 2.87 17.58
CA ARG A 298 -23.17 4.04 18.46
C ARG A 298 -22.53 3.91 19.86
N ASP A 299 -22.49 2.71 20.45
CA ASP A 299 -21.89 2.44 21.77
C ASP A 299 -20.56 1.67 21.71
N SER A 300 -19.96 1.54 20.53
CA SER A 300 -18.70 0.82 20.32
C SER A 300 -17.47 1.67 20.64
N ILE A 301 -16.33 1.00 20.88
CA ILE A 301 -15.01 1.64 20.96
C ILE A 301 -14.73 2.44 19.69
N THR A 302 -15.13 1.91 18.52
CA THR A 302 -14.98 2.53 17.22
C THR A 302 -15.70 3.87 17.14
N ALA A 303 -16.99 3.94 17.50
CA ALA A 303 -17.72 5.21 17.47
C ALA A 303 -17.16 6.23 18.46
N SER A 304 -16.88 5.81 19.71
CA SER A 304 -16.30 6.73 20.70
C SER A 304 -14.91 7.24 20.30
N THR A 305 -14.14 6.46 19.54
CA THR A 305 -12.83 6.85 19.01
C THR A 305 -12.98 7.76 17.79
N PHE A 306 -13.93 7.46 16.90
CA PHE A 306 -14.26 8.29 15.75
C PHE A 306 -14.71 9.70 16.17
N GLU A 307 -15.56 9.82 17.20
CA GLU A 307 -15.96 11.12 17.75
C GLU A 307 -14.77 11.91 18.31
N LYS A 308 -13.84 11.26 19.03
CA LYS A 308 -12.59 11.89 19.50
C LYS A 308 -11.72 12.38 18.35
N HIS A 309 -11.75 11.70 17.20
CA HIS A 309 -11.05 12.16 16.01
C HIS A 309 -11.68 13.43 15.46
N MET A 310 -13.00 13.57 15.50
CA MET A 310 -13.66 14.81 15.09
C MET A 310 -13.26 15.99 15.98
N ASP A 311 -13.15 15.75 17.30
CA ASP A 311 -12.62 16.74 18.22
C ASP A 311 -11.15 17.09 17.92
N THR A 312 -10.35 16.10 17.53
CA THR A 312 -8.97 16.32 17.11
C THR A 312 -8.91 17.17 15.84
N LEU A 313 -9.76 16.90 14.84
CA LEU A 313 -9.84 17.71 13.62
C LEU A 313 -10.23 19.17 13.95
N ARG A 314 -11.25 19.37 14.80
CA ARG A 314 -11.66 20.70 15.27
C ARG A 314 -10.53 21.43 16.00
N LEU A 315 -9.84 20.74 16.91
CA LEU A 315 -8.71 21.30 17.67
C LEU A 315 -7.55 21.74 16.77
N ARG A 316 -7.35 21.05 15.63
CA ARG A 316 -6.33 21.38 14.63
C ARG A 316 -6.78 22.43 13.60
N GLY A 317 -7.92 23.08 13.84
CA GLY A 317 -8.40 24.23 13.06
C GLY A 317 -9.32 23.87 11.91
N ALA A 318 -9.80 22.62 11.81
CA ALA A 318 -10.81 22.26 10.83
C ALA A 318 -12.22 22.65 11.31
N THR A 319 -13.07 23.06 10.37
CA THR A 319 -14.51 23.20 10.58
C THR A 319 -15.19 21.92 10.18
N ILE A 320 -15.94 21.30 11.11
CA ILE A 320 -16.70 20.09 10.84
C ILE A 320 -18.20 20.41 10.72
N VAL A 321 -18.82 19.93 9.66
CA VAL A 321 -20.25 20.09 9.36
C VAL A 321 -20.98 18.78 9.71
N ASP A 322 -21.76 18.79 10.78
CA ASP A 322 -22.34 17.58 11.41
C ASP A 322 -23.84 17.37 11.15
N ASN A 323 -24.49 18.23 10.37
CA ASN A 323 -25.94 18.20 10.12
C ASN A 323 -26.26 18.20 8.62
N LEU A 324 -25.69 17.26 7.88
CA LEU A 324 -26.04 17.10 6.47
C LEU A 324 -27.47 16.58 6.31
N PRO A 325 -28.25 17.06 5.32
CA PRO A 325 -29.55 16.50 4.99
C PRO A 325 -29.42 15.00 4.69
N THR A 326 -30.31 14.19 5.28
CA THR A 326 -30.35 12.73 5.07
C THR A 326 -30.47 12.34 3.60
N ALA A 327 -31.03 13.21 2.76
CA ALA A 327 -31.08 13.03 1.31
C ALA A 327 -29.68 12.82 0.68
N TYR A 328 -28.65 13.51 1.15
CA TYR A 328 -27.27 13.31 0.66
C TYR A 328 -26.69 11.98 1.13
N THR A 329 -26.96 11.60 2.38
CA THR A 329 -26.53 10.32 2.96
C THR A 329 -27.14 9.12 2.21
N ASP A 330 -28.45 9.18 1.93
CA ASP A 330 -29.15 8.16 1.15
C ASP A 330 -28.62 8.06 -0.28
N LEU A 331 -28.36 9.20 -0.95
CA LEU A 331 -27.84 9.22 -2.32
C LEU A 331 -26.38 8.72 -2.42
N ILE A 332 -25.62 8.77 -1.34
CA ILE A 332 -24.21 8.34 -1.29
C ILE A 332 -24.11 6.84 -0.96
N PHE A 333 -24.96 6.31 -0.08
CA PHE A 333 -24.87 4.92 0.36
C PHE A 333 -25.89 3.95 -0.24
N ASP A 334 -26.99 4.44 -0.83
CA ASP A 334 -28.00 3.60 -1.47
C ASP A 334 -27.81 3.58 -3.00
N PRO A 335 -27.20 2.52 -3.57
CA PRO A 335 -26.99 2.41 -5.01
C PRO A 335 -28.29 2.30 -5.81
N TYR A 336 -29.42 1.99 -5.17
CA TYR A 336 -30.73 1.90 -5.82
C TYR A 336 -31.47 3.24 -5.87
N LYS A 337 -31.11 4.20 -4.99
CA LYS A 337 -31.64 5.57 -5.01
C LYS A 337 -30.69 6.57 -5.67
N SER A 338 -29.41 6.24 -5.75
CA SER A 338 -28.40 7.05 -6.44
C SER A 338 -28.59 7.01 -7.95
N SER A 339 -28.95 8.15 -8.54
CA SER A 339 -28.95 8.34 -10.00
C SER A 339 -27.56 8.12 -10.62
N GLU A 340 -26.53 8.32 -9.81
CA GLU A 340 -25.10 8.23 -10.12
C GLU A 340 -24.61 6.78 -10.14
N ALA A 341 -25.02 5.97 -9.16
CA ALA A 341 -24.78 4.53 -9.18
C ALA A 341 -25.39 3.89 -10.44
N ARG A 342 -26.58 4.36 -10.85
CA ARG A 342 -27.23 3.96 -12.11
C ARG A 342 -26.46 4.36 -13.37
N GLU A 343 -25.94 5.58 -13.45
CA GLU A 343 -25.12 6.02 -14.59
C GLU A 343 -23.77 5.29 -14.64
N ALA A 344 -23.09 5.13 -13.51
CA ALA A 344 -21.83 4.38 -13.46
C ALA A 344 -22.04 2.90 -13.83
N LEU A 345 -23.18 2.31 -13.46
CA LEU A 345 -23.54 0.96 -13.86
C LEU A 345 -23.84 0.84 -15.36
N THR A 346 -24.48 1.86 -15.95
CA THR A 346 -24.66 1.93 -17.41
C THR A 346 -23.32 2.00 -18.13
N ARG A 347 -22.39 2.84 -17.62
CA ARG A 347 -21.01 2.94 -18.13
C ARG A 347 -20.21 1.65 -17.88
N PHE A 348 -20.46 0.97 -16.77
CA PHE A 348 -19.86 -0.31 -16.42
C PHE A 348 -20.26 -1.39 -17.43
N ASN A 349 -21.56 -1.54 -17.70
CA ASN A 349 -22.07 -2.50 -18.68
C ASN A 349 -21.47 -2.24 -20.07
N ALA A 350 -21.39 -0.98 -20.51
CA ALA A 350 -20.75 -0.64 -21.78
C ALA A 350 -19.25 -0.97 -21.81
N THR A 351 -18.55 -0.77 -20.69
CA THR A 351 -17.11 -1.08 -20.56
C THR A 351 -16.85 -2.58 -20.49
N LEU A 352 -17.70 -3.33 -19.79
CA LEU A 352 -17.62 -4.78 -19.69
C LEU A 352 -17.90 -5.44 -21.04
N SER A 353 -18.93 -5.01 -21.76
CA SER A 353 -19.21 -5.52 -23.10
C SER A 353 -18.03 -5.27 -24.04
N LYS A 354 -17.46 -4.06 -24.03
CA LYS A 354 -16.26 -3.76 -24.83
C LYS A 354 -15.05 -4.59 -24.42
N TYR A 355 -14.81 -4.79 -23.12
CA TYR A 355 -13.73 -5.64 -22.64
C TYR A 355 -13.90 -7.09 -23.11
N LEU A 356 -15.10 -7.64 -23.01
CA LEU A 356 -15.40 -8.99 -23.50
C LEU A 356 -15.23 -9.09 -25.03
N ASP A 357 -15.62 -8.05 -25.77
CA ASP A 357 -15.39 -7.96 -27.21
C ASP A 357 -13.89 -7.87 -27.54
N ASP A 358 -13.12 -7.08 -26.81
CA ASP A 358 -11.67 -6.93 -27.00
C ASP A 358 -10.93 -8.25 -26.67
N VAL A 359 -11.36 -8.97 -25.64
CA VAL A 359 -10.84 -10.31 -25.30
C VAL A 359 -11.20 -11.32 -26.40
N ASN A 360 -12.42 -11.30 -26.92
CA ASN A 360 -12.88 -12.20 -27.98
C ASN A 360 -12.22 -11.90 -29.34
N ASN A 361 -11.80 -10.65 -29.58
CA ASN A 361 -11.21 -10.20 -30.85
C ASN A 361 -9.68 -10.07 -30.80
N SER A 362 -9.04 -10.40 -29.66
CA SER A 362 -7.58 -10.34 -29.51
C SER A 362 -6.90 -11.49 -30.28
N PRO A 363 -5.79 -11.25 -31.01
CA PRO A 363 -5.11 -12.26 -31.85
C PRO A 363 -4.32 -13.32 -31.07
N LEU A 364 -4.56 -13.45 -29.76
CA LEU A 364 -4.07 -14.59 -28.98
C LEU A 364 -4.80 -15.86 -29.44
N PRO A 365 -4.13 -17.02 -29.54
CA PRO A 365 -4.70 -18.20 -30.16
C PRO A 365 -5.97 -18.66 -29.42
N PRO A 366 -6.99 -19.15 -30.13
CA PRO A 366 -8.17 -19.73 -29.51
C PRO A 366 -7.75 -20.90 -28.61
N ARG A 367 -8.22 -20.89 -27.35
CA ARG A 367 -8.06 -22.04 -26.45
C ARG A 367 -8.75 -23.26 -27.09
N PRO A 368 -8.14 -24.47 -27.03
CA PRO A 368 -8.68 -25.65 -27.70
C PRO A 368 -10.04 -26.04 -27.14
N GLU A 369 -11.01 -26.26 -28.04
CA GLU A 369 -12.43 -26.58 -27.77
C GLU A 369 -12.69 -28.00 -27.20
N ASN A 370 -11.67 -28.78 -26.85
CA ASN A 370 -11.83 -30.24 -26.77
C ASN A 370 -11.20 -30.95 -25.56
N ASP A 371 -11.06 -30.29 -24.41
CA ASP A 371 -10.94 -31.03 -23.15
C ASP A 371 -12.28 -30.95 -22.40
N SER A 372 -12.97 -32.09 -22.43
CA SER A 372 -14.09 -32.40 -21.54
C SER A 372 -13.80 -31.89 -20.14
N PHE A 373 -14.62 -30.96 -19.63
CA PHE A 373 -14.61 -30.47 -18.26
C PHE A 373 -14.23 -31.59 -17.28
N PRO A 374 -12.97 -31.68 -16.81
CA PRO A 374 -12.75 -32.29 -15.52
C PRO A 374 -13.42 -31.33 -14.54
N GLU A 375 -14.18 -31.85 -13.58
CA GLU A 375 -14.71 -31.07 -12.46
C GLU A 375 -13.58 -30.22 -11.87
N MET A 376 -13.52 -28.95 -12.30
CA MET A 376 -12.62 -27.94 -11.75
C MET A 376 -13.16 -27.61 -10.38
N ALA A 377 -12.64 -28.29 -9.37
CA ALA A 377 -12.81 -27.88 -7.98
C ALA A 377 -12.24 -26.46 -7.84
N GLU A 378 -13.18 -25.51 -7.73
CA GLU A 378 -13.04 -24.16 -7.17
C GLU A 378 -12.11 -23.14 -7.87
N GLY A 379 -11.86 -23.30 -9.17
CA GLY A 379 -11.44 -22.20 -10.07
C GLY A 379 -12.56 -21.20 -10.44
N GLY A 380 -13.56 -21.03 -9.56
CA GLY A 380 -14.82 -20.35 -9.86
C GLY A 380 -14.89 -18.94 -9.31
N ARG A 381 -14.15 -17.96 -9.88
CA ARG A 381 -14.46 -16.54 -9.60
C ARG A 381 -14.04 -15.47 -10.61
N ASP A 382 -13.88 -15.83 -11.88
CA ASP A 382 -14.14 -14.85 -12.95
C ASP A 382 -15.59 -14.95 -13.41
N ALA A 383 -16.09 -16.16 -13.67
CA ALA A 383 -17.49 -16.40 -14.06
C ALA A 383 -18.52 -16.00 -12.99
N THR A 384 -18.28 -16.23 -11.69
CA THR A 384 -19.22 -15.93 -10.60
C THR A 384 -19.29 -14.44 -10.27
N SER A 385 -18.15 -13.75 -10.36
CA SER A 385 -18.08 -12.29 -10.22
C SER A 385 -18.76 -11.65 -11.43
N LEU A 386 -18.39 -12.05 -12.65
CA LEU A 386 -19.02 -11.60 -13.89
C LEU A 386 -20.52 -11.93 -13.95
N MET A 387 -20.96 -13.08 -13.44
CA MET A 387 -22.39 -13.44 -13.33
C MET A 387 -23.12 -12.58 -12.30
N LYS A 388 -22.55 -12.37 -11.10
CA LYS A 388 -23.12 -11.41 -10.13
C LYS A 388 -23.17 -10.00 -10.71
N PHE A 389 -22.15 -9.59 -11.45
CA PHE A 389 -22.11 -8.30 -12.15
C PHE A 389 -23.16 -8.21 -13.26
N ARG A 390 -23.39 -9.30 -13.99
CA ARG A 390 -24.42 -9.41 -15.03
C ARG A 390 -25.83 -9.43 -14.44
N GLU A 391 -26.07 -10.18 -13.37
CA GLU A 391 -27.33 -10.21 -12.63
C GLU A 391 -27.65 -8.83 -12.03
N LEU A 392 -26.65 -8.14 -11.44
CA LEU A 392 -26.79 -6.75 -11.00
C LEU A 392 -27.17 -5.84 -12.18
N GLY A 393 -26.51 -6.01 -13.33
CA GLY A 393 -26.81 -5.27 -14.56
C GLY A 393 -28.22 -5.52 -15.10
N GLU A 394 -28.70 -6.76 -15.09
CA GLU A 394 -30.01 -7.16 -15.60
C GLU A 394 -31.17 -6.72 -14.68
N ASP A 395 -31.01 -6.80 -13.35
CA ASP A 395 -32.02 -6.30 -12.42
C ASP A 395 -32.09 -4.77 -12.37
N LEU A 396 -30.96 -4.09 -12.61
CA LEU A 396 -30.92 -2.62 -12.68
C LEU A 396 -31.43 -2.07 -14.01
N ASN A 397 -31.33 -2.81 -15.13
CA ASN A 397 -31.97 -2.45 -16.41
C ASN A 397 -33.51 -2.40 -16.30
N LYS A 398 -34.13 -3.27 -15.49
CA LYS A 398 -35.59 -3.23 -15.23
C LYS A 398 -36.02 -1.93 -14.52
N LEU A 399 -35.14 -1.35 -13.71
CA LEU A 399 -35.36 -0.10 -12.97
C LEU A 399 -35.13 1.17 -13.81
N GLN A 400 -34.55 1.06 -15.01
CA GLN A 400 -34.20 2.19 -15.88
C GLN A 400 -35.41 2.95 -16.47
N SER A 401 -36.60 2.34 -16.47
CA SER A 401 -37.82 2.90 -17.07
C SER A 401 -38.45 4.06 -16.29
N SER A 402 -37.91 4.42 -15.12
CA SER A 402 -38.32 5.58 -14.33
C SER A 402 -37.10 6.45 -13.96
N VAL A 403 -37.30 7.77 -13.98
CA VAL A 403 -36.42 8.85 -13.46
C VAL A 403 -35.50 9.58 -14.46
N THR A 404 -35.56 10.91 -14.34
CA THR A 404 -35.04 12.03 -15.14
C THR A 404 -33.59 12.43 -14.86
N ASN A 405 -32.90 12.95 -15.88
CA ASN A 405 -31.56 13.54 -15.87
C ASN A 405 -31.36 14.60 -14.78
N VAL A 406 -30.37 14.37 -13.91
CA VAL A 406 -29.83 15.38 -12.99
C VAL A 406 -28.35 15.58 -13.34
N SER A 407 -27.95 16.80 -13.70
CA SER A 407 -26.56 17.15 -14.00
C SER A 407 -25.77 17.29 -12.68
N GLY A 408 -24.60 16.61 -12.59
CA GLY A 408 -23.67 16.60 -11.44
C GLY A 408 -24.01 15.58 -10.36
N SER A 409 -23.00 14.84 -9.85
CA SER A 409 -23.21 13.82 -8.81
C SER A 409 -23.66 14.45 -7.49
N ALA A 410 -24.56 13.79 -6.74
CA ALA A 410 -24.99 14.24 -5.41
C ALA A 410 -23.80 14.53 -4.47
N PHE A 411 -22.72 13.76 -4.61
CA PHE A 411 -21.46 13.96 -3.89
C PHE A 411 -20.74 15.26 -4.29
N GLU A 412 -20.66 15.59 -5.57
CA GLU A 412 -20.11 16.87 -6.04
C GLU A 412 -20.96 18.05 -5.56
N LYS A 413 -22.29 17.92 -5.61
CA LYS A 413 -23.21 18.96 -5.13
C LYS A 413 -23.06 19.21 -3.64
N LEU A 414 -22.95 18.15 -2.84
CA LEU A 414 -22.68 18.25 -1.42
C LEU A 414 -21.41 19.05 -1.15
N ILE A 415 -20.32 18.72 -1.85
CA ILE A 415 -19.03 19.41 -1.70
C ILE A 415 -19.14 20.89 -2.10
N GLN A 416 -19.84 21.20 -3.19
CA GLN A 416 -20.02 22.58 -3.66
C GLN A 416 -20.95 23.40 -2.76
N GLU A 417 -22.08 22.84 -2.34
CA GLU A 417 -23.11 23.55 -1.55
C GLU A 417 -22.60 23.93 -0.16
N TYR A 418 -21.77 23.08 0.44
CA TYR A 418 -21.25 23.28 1.80
C TYR A 418 -19.83 23.85 1.85
N ASP A 419 -19.22 24.11 0.68
CA ASP A 419 -17.85 24.59 0.52
C ASP A 419 -16.86 23.70 1.29
N LEU A 420 -16.84 22.41 0.92
CA LEU A 420 -16.06 21.38 1.61
C LEU A 420 -14.73 21.12 0.91
N ASP A 421 -13.66 21.01 1.69
CA ASP A 421 -12.37 20.50 1.24
C ASP A 421 -12.32 18.96 1.21
N ALA A 422 -13.05 18.32 2.14
CA ALA A 422 -13.14 16.86 2.20
C ALA A 422 -14.45 16.39 2.86
N VAL A 423 -14.83 15.15 2.55
CA VAL A 423 -15.88 14.39 3.21
C VAL A 423 -15.21 13.26 4.00
N VAL A 424 -15.64 13.08 5.25
CA VAL A 424 -15.06 12.14 6.20
C VAL A 424 -16.04 11.00 6.45
N THR A 425 -15.59 9.76 6.28
CA THR A 425 -16.35 8.55 6.63
C THR A 425 -15.53 7.62 7.50
N LEU A 426 -16.22 6.85 8.35
CA LEU A 426 -15.59 5.76 9.08
C LEU A 426 -15.18 4.64 8.11
N GLY A 427 -13.96 4.14 8.30
CA GLY A 427 -13.38 3.06 7.52
C GLY A 427 -13.50 3.25 6.01
N GLN A 428 -14.17 2.32 5.37
CA GLN A 428 -14.30 2.23 3.92
C GLN A 428 -15.64 2.72 3.39
N ASP A 429 -16.54 3.26 4.21
CA ASP A 429 -17.95 3.46 3.87
C ASP A 429 -18.18 4.27 2.57
N ALA A 430 -17.28 5.21 2.23
CA ALA A 430 -17.35 5.99 1.00
C ALA A 430 -16.95 5.24 -0.29
N PHE A 431 -16.44 4.01 -0.24
CA PHE A 431 -15.77 3.42 -1.40
C PHE A 431 -16.67 3.29 -2.64
N LYS A 432 -17.96 2.99 -2.44
CA LYS A 432 -18.91 2.78 -3.56
C LYS A 432 -19.09 4.06 -4.35
N VAL A 433 -19.40 5.17 -3.66
CA VAL A 433 -19.58 6.47 -4.32
C VAL A 433 -18.30 6.91 -5.02
N LEU A 434 -17.14 6.69 -4.39
CA LEU A 434 -15.85 7.07 -4.96
C LEU A 434 -15.48 6.27 -6.21
N SER A 435 -15.83 4.99 -6.22
CA SER A 435 -15.61 4.07 -7.34
C SER A 435 -16.51 4.42 -8.53
N ILE A 436 -17.79 4.66 -8.26
CA ILE A 436 -18.83 5.06 -9.23
C ILE A 436 -18.51 6.40 -9.90
N THR A 437 -18.12 7.39 -9.10
CA THR A 437 -17.89 8.77 -9.57
C THR A 437 -16.46 9.00 -10.06
N GLY A 438 -15.54 8.08 -9.78
CA GLY A 438 -14.12 8.20 -10.09
C GLY A 438 -13.38 9.23 -9.23
N ASN A 439 -13.96 9.62 -8.11
CA ASN A 439 -13.47 10.59 -7.13
C ASN A 439 -12.38 10.00 -6.22
N PRO A 440 -11.39 10.77 -5.76
CA PRO A 440 -10.33 10.28 -4.90
C PRO A 440 -10.76 10.04 -3.45
N GLY A 441 -10.03 9.14 -2.78
CA GLY A 441 -10.13 8.91 -1.34
C GLY A 441 -8.79 8.49 -0.74
N ILE A 442 -8.53 8.92 0.49
CA ILE A 442 -7.35 8.54 1.27
C ILE A 442 -7.82 7.93 2.59
N THR A 443 -7.59 6.64 2.76
CA THR A 443 -7.83 5.92 4.02
C THR A 443 -6.59 6.00 4.90
N VAL A 444 -6.75 6.43 6.15
CA VAL A 444 -5.68 6.56 7.15
C VAL A 444 -6.05 5.77 8.40
N PRO A 445 -5.10 5.09 9.08
CA PRO A 445 -5.36 4.38 10.34
C PRO A 445 -5.99 5.29 11.41
N ALA A 446 -7.05 4.81 12.06
CA ALA A 446 -7.82 5.59 13.01
C ALA A 446 -8.03 4.88 14.36
N GLY A 447 -7.83 3.57 14.46
CA GLY A 447 -7.84 2.92 15.75
C GLY A 447 -7.87 1.41 15.66
N TYR A 448 -8.18 0.81 16.80
CA TYR A 448 -8.30 -0.62 16.97
C TYR A 448 -9.54 -0.93 17.81
N GLU A 449 -10.27 -1.96 17.42
CA GLU A 449 -11.39 -2.52 18.17
C GLU A 449 -10.89 -3.29 19.42
N ALA A 450 -11.82 -3.76 20.26
CA ALA A 450 -11.50 -4.46 21.50
C ALA A 450 -10.69 -5.74 21.27
N ASP A 451 -10.89 -6.39 20.14
CA ASP A 451 -10.19 -7.61 19.72
C ASP A 451 -8.86 -7.33 19.01
N GLY A 452 -8.49 -6.06 18.83
CA GLY A 452 -7.28 -5.63 18.13
C GLY A 452 -7.47 -5.41 16.63
N MET A 453 -8.68 -5.59 16.08
CA MET A 453 -8.92 -5.35 14.66
C MET A 453 -8.78 -3.86 14.33
N PRO A 454 -7.95 -3.47 13.35
CA PRO A 454 -7.81 -2.06 13.00
C PRO A 454 -9.03 -1.54 12.23
N PHE A 455 -9.27 -0.26 12.39
CA PHE A 455 -10.15 0.53 11.52
C PHE A 455 -9.49 1.87 11.17
N GLY A 456 -9.91 2.44 10.05
CA GLY A 456 -9.44 3.69 9.50
C GLY A 456 -10.52 4.77 9.45
N ILE A 457 -10.13 5.92 8.91
CA ILE A 457 -11.01 6.99 8.43
C ILE A 457 -10.65 7.26 6.98
N CYS A 458 -11.65 7.45 6.13
CA CYS A 458 -11.46 7.86 4.74
C CYS A 458 -11.77 9.35 4.58
N PHE A 459 -10.81 10.09 4.02
CA PHE A 459 -10.98 11.45 3.53
C PHE A 459 -11.21 11.40 2.03
N SER A 460 -12.35 11.91 1.59
CA SER A 460 -12.84 11.81 0.21
C SER A 460 -13.16 13.18 -0.37
N GLY A 461 -13.04 13.35 -1.68
CA GLY A 461 -13.27 14.63 -2.34
C GLY A 461 -13.58 14.46 -3.82
N VAL A 462 -13.85 15.55 -4.54
CA VAL A 462 -14.12 15.50 -5.98
C VAL A 462 -12.85 15.23 -6.79
N ARG A 463 -12.99 14.84 -8.07
CA ARG A 463 -11.86 14.63 -8.99
C ARG A 463 -10.86 15.79 -8.94
N GLY A 464 -9.58 15.48 -8.75
CA GLY A 464 -8.50 16.46 -8.65
C GLY A 464 -8.29 17.10 -7.28
N SER A 465 -9.04 16.67 -6.25
CA SER A 465 -8.89 17.16 -4.87
C SER A 465 -7.77 16.48 -4.08
N GLU A 466 -6.96 15.60 -4.69
CA GLU A 466 -5.81 14.96 -4.05
C GLU A 466 -4.92 15.93 -3.27
N PRO A 467 -4.61 17.16 -3.74
CA PRO A 467 -3.83 18.11 -2.96
C PRO A 467 -4.46 18.46 -1.60
N ALA A 468 -5.77 18.70 -1.56
CA ALA A 468 -6.50 19.01 -0.33
C ALA A 468 -6.61 17.77 0.56
N LEU A 469 -6.92 16.61 -0.02
CA LEU A 469 -7.03 15.35 0.71
C LEU A 469 -5.69 14.93 1.34
N ILE A 470 -4.56 15.15 0.65
CA ILE A 470 -3.23 14.87 1.19
C ILE A 470 -2.92 15.78 2.38
N GLN A 471 -3.24 17.08 2.30
CA GLN A 471 -3.08 17.99 3.44
C GLN A 471 -3.89 17.54 4.66
N VAL A 472 -5.15 17.17 4.45
CA VAL A 472 -6.04 16.73 5.51
C VAL A 472 -5.58 15.40 6.11
N ALA A 473 -5.30 14.40 5.27
CA ALA A 473 -4.87 13.07 5.68
C ALA A 473 -3.53 13.12 6.44
N TYR A 474 -2.55 13.87 5.92
CA TYR A 474 -1.26 14.03 6.58
C TYR A 474 -1.38 14.83 7.88
N GLY A 475 -2.15 15.92 7.89
CA GLY A 475 -2.42 16.67 9.12
C GLY A 475 -3.08 15.81 10.20
N PHE A 476 -4.04 14.95 9.82
CA PHE A 476 -4.68 13.99 10.73
C PHE A 476 -3.71 12.92 11.23
N GLU A 477 -2.94 12.29 10.34
CA GLU A 477 -1.91 11.31 10.70
C GLU A 477 -0.92 11.90 11.70
N GLN A 478 -0.36 13.07 11.40
CA GLN A 478 0.66 13.71 12.23
C GLN A 478 0.11 14.20 13.57
N ALA A 479 -1.19 14.54 13.63
CA ALA A 479 -1.86 14.92 14.86
C ALA A 479 -2.10 13.75 15.82
N THR A 480 -2.14 12.52 15.30
CA THR A 480 -2.64 11.36 16.05
C THR A 480 -1.64 10.21 16.19
N ASN A 481 -0.81 9.93 15.17
CA ASN A 481 0.18 8.85 15.11
C ASN A 481 -0.37 7.50 15.61
N ILE A 482 -1.55 7.12 15.12
CA ILE A 482 -2.34 5.99 15.66
C ILE A 482 -1.76 4.63 15.30
N ARG A 483 -1.20 4.48 14.10
CA ARG A 483 -0.72 3.21 13.57
C ARG A 483 0.29 2.60 14.54
N LYS A 484 0.10 1.31 14.83
CA LYS A 484 1.02 0.42 15.52
C LYS A 484 1.36 -0.76 14.60
N PRO A 485 2.62 -1.22 14.56
CA PRO A 485 2.94 -2.45 13.85
C PRO A 485 2.20 -3.65 14.46
N PRO A 486 1.83 -4.66 13.66
CA PRO A 486 1.33 -5.92 14.18
C PRO A 486 2.37 -6.59 15.09
N LEU A 487 1.91 -7.28 16.12
CA LEU A 487 2.79 -7.96 17.08
C LEU A 487 3.03 -9.40 16.62
N PHE A 488 4.24 -9.68 16.14
CA PHE A 488 4.69 -11.05 15.86
C PHE A 488 5.55 -11.55 17.03
N SER A 489 5.41 -12.83 17.38
CA SER A 489 6.17 -13.45 18.47
C SER A 489 7.68 -13.58 18.20
N LYS A 490 8.15 -13.25 16.99
CA LYS A 490 9.56 -13.31 16.56
C LYS A 490 9.95 -11.99 15.89
N THR A 491 10.95 -11.29 16.40
CA THR A 491 11.52 -10.07 15.78
C THR A 491 13.04 -10.22 15.69
N PHE A 492 13.63 -10.03 14.51
CA PHE A 492 15.08 -10.19 14.28
C PHE A 492 15.81 -8.84 14.20
N ARG A 493 17.07 -8.79 14.68
CA ARG A 493 18.00 -7.64 14.56
C ARG A 493 19.04 -7.92 13.47
N ILE A 494 19.53 -6.86 12.83
CA ILE A 494 20.44 -6.95 11.67
C ILE A 494 21.83 -7.47 12.07
N GLU A 495 22.23 -7.32 13.33
CA GLU A 495 23.56 -7.68 13.84
C GLU A 495 23.85 -9.18 13.85
N ASP A 496 22.82 -10.04 13.85
CA ASP A 496 22.97 -11.50 13.95
C ASP A 496 23.67 -12.14 12.72
N HIS A 497 23.81 -11.39 11.62
CA HIS A 497 24.42 -11.90 10.38
C HIS A 497 25.93 -11.67 10.22
N LEU A 498 26.57 -10.86 11.06
CA LEU A 498 28.04 -10.75 11.01
C LEU A 498 28.74 -11.99 11.59
N HIS A 499 28.03 -12.86 12.31
CA HIS A 499 28.58 -14.12 12.83
C HIS A 499 28.37 -15.33 11.92
N ILE A 500 27.29 -15.40 11.15
CA ILE A 500 26.98 -16.59 10.34
C ILE A 500 27.85 -16.66 9.07
N SER A 501 28.25 -15.52 8.51
CA SER A 501 29.17 -15.46 7.36
C SER A 501 30.58 -15.98 7.68
N ARG A 502 30.95 -16.11 8.96
CA ARG A 502 32.23 -16.70 9.40
C ARG A 502 32.19 -18.23 9.53
N MET A 503 31.00 -18.85 9.62
CA MET A 503 30.88 -20.30 9.72
C MET A 503 30.76 -21.01 8.37
N LYS A 504 30.34 -20.30 7.30
CA LYS A 504 30.27 -20.89 5.95
C LYS A 504 31.62 -20.92 5.21
N SER A 505 32.67 -20.27 5.70
CA SER A 505 34.00 -20.31 5.09
C SER A 505 34.95 -21.37 5.67
N SER A 506 34.52 -22.19 6.63
CA SER A 506 35.40 -23.18 7.31
C SER A 506 35.08 -24.65 7.02
N ASN A 507 34.06 -24.97 6.22
CA ASN A 507 33.64 -26.36 5.96
C ASN A 507 33.65 -26.75 4.47
N SER A 508 34.73 -26.43 3.75
CA SER A 508 34.98 -26.98 2.42
C SER A 508 36.34 -27.69 2.35
N SER A 509 36.44 -28.84 3.00
CA SER A 509 37.45 -29.85 2.65
C SER A 509 37.00 -31.21 3.18
N SER A 510 37.14 -32.22 2.31
CA SER A 510 36.96 -33.67 2.50
C SER A 510 35.54 -34.24 2.44
N PHE A 511 35.11 -34.62 1.23
CA PHE A 511 34.35 -35.85 1.03
C PHE A 511 35.00 -36.65 -0.10
N ASN A 512 35.74 -37.69 0.29
CA ASN A 512 36.27 -38.72 -0.60
C ASN A 512 35.17 -39.75 -0.89
N ALA A 513 35.15 -40.19 -2.15
CA ALA A 513 34.28 -41.20 -2.72
C ALA A 513 34.44 -42.60 -2.10
N PHE A 514 33.35 -43.35 -2.00
CA PHE A 514 33.29 -44.83 -2.00
C PHE A 514 31.88 -45.28 -2.47
N PRO A 515 31.70 -46.52 -2.98
CA PRO A 515 30.91 -46.82 -4.17
C PRO A 515 29.59 -47.54 -3.83
N PHE A 516 28.63 -47.44 -4.74
CA PHE A 516 27.37 -48.20 -4.69
C PHE A 516 27.60 -49.70 -4.95
N PRO A 517 26.94 -50.60 -4.21
CA PRO A 517 26.65 -51.94 -4.67
C PRO A 517 25.24 -52.03 -5.27
N SER A 518 25.17 -52.78 -6.35
CA SER A 518 24.02 -53.16 -7.16
C SER A 518 23.04 -54.11 -6.46
N GLY A 519 21.74 -53.90 -6.73
CA GLY A 519 20.76 -54.97 -6.89
C GLY A 519 19.90 -55.29 -5.67
N LEU A 520 18.58 -55.05 -5.79
CA LEU A 520 17.57 -56.11 -5.76
C LEU A 520 16.19 -55.54 -6.09
N THR A 521 15.54 -56.25 -7.02
CA THR A 521 14.17 -56.17 -7.52
C THR A 521 13.11 -56.45 -6.44
N GLY A 522 11.92 -55.86 -6.58
CA GLY A 522 10.71 -56.31 -5.88
C GLY A 522 9.51 -55.41 -6.15
N ASP A 523 8.60 -55.89 -7.01
CA ASP A 523 7.27 -55.34 -7.30
C ASP A 523 6.37 -55.32 -6.05
N PHE A 524 5.65 -54.21 -5.84
CA PHE A 524 4.17 -54.10 -5.77
C PHE A 524 3.74 -52.64 -5.63
#